data_AF-A0A1H0R996-F1
#
_entry.id   AF-A0A1H0R996-F1
#
_cell.length_a   1.000
_cell.length_b   1.000
_cell.length_c   1.000
_cell.angle_alpha   90.00
_cell.angle_beta   90.00
_cell.angle_gamma   90.00
#
_symmetry.space_group_name_H-M   'P 1'
#
loop_
_entity.id
_entity.type
_entity.pdbx_description
1 polymer ?
#
loop_
_entity_poly.entity_id
_entity_poly.type
_entity_poly.pdbx_seq_one_letter_code
_entity_poly.pdbx_strand_id
1 'polypeptide(L)'
;MKIPTITGIIDRRILVNFAIDAHVAKNMVPPPFTPKIVKGKAIAGICLIRLRQVRPKGLPAFVGVGSENGAHRIAVEWQEDGQTKEGVYIPRRDTSSLFNTLAGGRMFPGKHRRARFDVDEHNGNYHIAFESSDGTLISIDATLSDTFNSDSVFGDLATASEFLKQGLQVTHLTETNTKACCLKPINGR
;
A
#
# COMPACT_ATOMS: atom_id res chain seq x y z
N MET A 1 -25.32 -7.01 -7.10
CA MET A 1 -24.43 -8.18 -7.21
C MET A 1 -23.77 -8.38 -5.86
N LYS A 2 -23.98 -9.50 -5.15
CA LYS A 2 -23.37 -9.74 -3.84
C LYS A 2 -21.89 -10.10 -4.04
N ILE A 3 -20.97 -9.24 -3.62
CA ILE A 3 -19.54 -9.57 -3.59
C ILE A 3 -19.38 -10.67 -2.54
N PRO A 4 -18.84 -11.84 -2.89
CA PRO A 4 -18.68 -12.93 -1.93
C PRO A 4 -17.71 -12.52 -0.83
N THR A 5 -18.03 -12.87 0.42
CA THR A 5 -17.12 -12.64 1.55
C THR A 5 -15.87 -13.50 1.38
N ILE A 6 -14.70 -12.88 1.39
CA ILE A 6 -13.40 -13.54 1.27
C ILE A 6 -12.76 -13.64 2.65
N THR A 7 -12.03 -14.71 2.91
CA THR A 7 -11.15 -14.88 4.06
C THR A 7 -9.73 -15.19 3.58
N GLY A 8 -8.73 -14.78 4.35
CA GLY A 8 -7.31 -14.97 4.04
C GLY A 8 -6.44 -14.43 5.16
N ILE A 9 -5.13 -14.63 5.02
CA ILE A 9 -4.10 -14.20 5.98
C ILE A 9 -3.27 -13.09 5.32
N ILE A 10 -3.08 -11.98 6.03
CA ILE A 10 -2.04 -11.01 5.70
C ILE A 10 -0.74 -11.56 6.27
N ASP A 11 0.07 -12.17 5.42
CA ASP A 11 1.34 -12.79 5.80
C ASP A 11 2.41 -11.71 6.04
N ARG A 12 2.37 -10.65 5.23
CA ARG A 12 3.24 -9.47 5.36
C ARG A 12 2.55 -8.23 4.84
N ARG A 13 2.80 -7.10 5.49
CA ARG A 13 2.43 -5.77 5.01
C ARG A 13 3.55 -4.78 5.25
N ILE A 14 4.06 -4.20 4.17
CA ILE A 14 5.05 -3.12 4.19
C ILE A 14 4.40 -1.87 3.61
N LEU A 15 4.48 -0.77 4.36
CA LEU A 15 4.06 0.55 3.91
C LEU A 15 5.32 1.38 3.63
N VAL A 16 5.65 1.53 2.36
CA VAL A 16 6.68 2.46 1.94
C VAL A 16 6.04 3.82 1.74
N ASN A 17 6.51 4.84 2.44
CA ASN A 17 5.96 6.19 2.37
C ASN A 17 7.07 7.19 2.06
N PHE A 18 6.76 8.16 1.23
CA PHE A 18 7.69 9.19 0.81
C PHE A 18 6.96 10.51 0.58
N ALA A 19 7.67 11.60 0.84
CA ALA A 19 7.18 12.94 0.58
C ALA A 19 7.30 13.26 -0.92
N ILE A 20 6.25 13.82 -1.50
CA ILE A 20 6.26 14.34 -2.87
C ILE A 20 5.91 15.82 -2.85
N ASP A 21 6.29 16.51 -3.93
CA ASP A 21 5.91 17.90 -4.12
C ASP A 21 4.37 18.07 -4.16
N ALA A 22 3.87 19.10 -3.49
CA ALA A 22 2.44 19.33 -3.36
C ALA A 22 1.77 19.64 -4.71
N HIS A 23 2.46 20.35 -5.61
CA HIS A 23 1.94 20.66 -6.94
C HIS A 23 1.88 19.40 -7.82
N VAL A 24 2.88 18.53 -7.73
CA VAL A 24 2.86 17.23 -8.42
C VAL A 24 1.68 16.38 -7.92
N ALA A 25 1.51 16.28 -6.60
CA ALA A 25 0.41 15.51 -6.02
C ALA A 25 -0.97 16.03 -6.45
N LYS A 26 -1.14 17.35 -6.52
CA LYS A 26 -2.39 17.99 -6.94
C LYS A 26 -2.80 17.62 -8.36
N ASN A 27 -1.83 17.41 -9.25
CA ASN A 27 -2.11 16.99 -10.63
C ASN A 27 -2.45 15.50 -10.75
N MET A 28 -2.16 14.69 -9.73
CA MET A 28 -2.43 13.26 -9.71
C MET A 28 -3.74 12.89 -9.02
N VAL A 29 -4.21 13.73 -8.09
CA VAL A 29 -5.40 13.46 -7.28
C VAL A 29 -6.63 14.05 -7.97
N PRO A 30 -7.66 13.23 -8.28
CA PRO A 30 -8.87 13.72 -8.93
C PRO A 30 -9.79 14.44 -7.93
N PRO A 31 -10.61 15.41 -8.38
CA PRO A 31 -11.72 15.94 -7.59
C PRO A 31 -12.68 14.82 -7.14
N PRO A 32 -13.35 14.95 -5.97
CA PRO A 32 -13.34 16.10 -5.05
C PRO A 32 -12.15 16.10 -4.07
N PHE A 33 -11.19 15.20 -4.25
CA PHE A 33 -10.08 15.02 -3.32
C PHE A 33 -9.00 16.08 -3.52
N THR A 34 -8.37 16.50 -2.42
CA THR A 34 -7.15 17.30 -2.41
C THR A 34 -6.04 16.55 -1.69
N PRO A 35 -4.77 16.66 -2.11
CA PRO A 35 -3.67 16.04 -1.37
C PRO A 35 -3.59 16.58 0.05
N LYS A 36 -3.49 15.70 1.05
CA LYS A 36 -3.27 16.08 2.44
C LYS A 36 -1.81 16.51 2.62
N ILE A 37 -1.59 17.75 3.06
CA ILE A 37 -0.27 18.37 3.14
C ILE A 37 0.29 18.33 4.56
N VAL A 38 1.54 17.89 4.72
CA VAL A 38 2.31 17.90 5.97
C VAL A 38 3.60 18.68 5.73
N LYS A 39 3.81 19.78 6.46
CA LYS A 39 4.98 20.67 6.31
C LYS A 39 5.28 21.05 4.85
N GLY A 40 4.24 21.38 4.09
CA GLY A 40 4.38 21.79 2.67
C GLY A 40 4.61 20.65 1.68
N LYS A 41 4.58 19.38 2.11
CA LYS A 41 4.72 18.21 1.25
C LYS A 41 3.46 17.34 1.27
N ALA A 42 3.13 16.72 0.15
CA ALA A 42 2.12 15.66 0.12
C ALA A 42 2.77 14.32 0.44
N ILE A 43 2.00 13.39 1.01
CA ILE A 43 2.50 12.07 1.38
C ILE A 43 1.96 11.03 0.40
N ALA A 44 2.88 10.41 -0.35
CA ALA A 44 2.58 9.26 -1.19
C ALA A 44 3.20 8.00 -0.60
N GLY A 45 2.81 6.86 -1.13
CA GLY A 45 3.37 5.60 -0.71
C GLY A 45 2.96 4.43 -1.59
N ILE A 46 3.56 3.29 -1.29
CA ILE A 46 3.24 1.99 -1.88
C ILE A 46 2.98 1.03 -0.73
N CYS A 47 1.77 0.48 -0.70
CA CYS A 47 1.42 -0.60 0.22
C CYS A 47 1.72 -1.93 -0.47
N LEU A 48 2.68 -2.68 0.07
CA LEU A 48 3.09 -3.99 -0.40
C LEU A 48 2.54 -5.05 0.55
N ILE A 49 1.68 -5.92 0.06
CA ILE A 49 0.99 -6.93 0.87
C ILE A 49 1.16 -8.31 0.26
N ARG A 50 1.68 -9.24 1.07
CA ARG A 50 1.58 -10.67 0.80
C ARG A 50 0.32 -11.22 1.46
N LEU A 51 -0.55 -11.79 0.65
CA LEU A 51 -1.73 -12.52 1.11
C LEU A 51 -1.52 -14.02 0.95
N ARG A 52 -1.99 -14.80 1.92
CA ARG A 52 -2.00 -16.27 1.88
C ARG A 52 -3.40 -16.81 2.17
N GLN A 53 -3.66 -18.01 1.67
CA GLN A 53 -4.91 -18.75 1.89
C GLN A 53 -6.19 -17.95 1.53
N VAL A 54 -6.11 -17.05 0.56
CA VAL A 54 -7.24 -16.23 0.12
C VAL A 54 -8.28 -17.13 -0.55
N ARG A 55 -9.51 -17.13 -0.04
CA ARG A 55 -10.61 -17.98 -0.51
C ARG A 55 -12.00 -17.44 -0.11
N PRO A 56 -13.08 -17.80 -0.82
CA PRO A 56 -14.44 -17.59 -0.34
C PRO A 56 -14.65 -18.14 1.08
N LYS A 57 -15.36 -17.39 1.92
CA LYS A 57 -15.71 -17.81 3.28
C LYS A 57 -16.52 -19.12 3.24
N GLY A 58 -16.09 -20.11 4.03
CA GLY A 58 -16.69 -21.44 4.08
C GLY A 58 -15.92 -22.54 3.33
N LEU A 59 -14.96 -22.17 2.47
CA LEU A 59 -14.09 -23.17 1.82
C LEU A 59 -12.87 -23.56 2.70
N PRO A 60 -12.37 -24.80 2.58
CA PRO A 60 -11.19 -25.28 3.33
C PRO A 60 -9.92 -24.47 3.04
N ALA A 61 -8.97 -24.42 3.98
CA ALA A 61 -7.75 -23.62 3.82
C ALA A 61 -6.84 -24.06 2.66
N PHE A 62 -6.84 -25.35 2.32
CA PHE A 62 -5.99 -25.90 1.25
C PHE A 62 -6.38 -25.43 -0.17
N VAL A 63 -7.59 -24.87 -0.35
CA VAL A 63 -7.99 -24.27 -1.63
C VAL A 63 -7.57 -22.81 -1.76
N GLY A 64 -7.02 -22.22 -0.70
CA GLY A 64 -6.68 -20.81 -0.68
C GLY A 64 -5.43 -20.48 -1.50
N VAL A 65 -5.46 -19.34 -2.19
CA VAL A 65 -4.36 -18.89 -3.04
C VAL A 65 -3.49 -17.84 -2.34
N GLY A 66 -2.22 -17.77 -2.76
CA GLY A 66 -1.29 -16.72 -2.35
C GLY A 66 -1.16 -15.63 -3.41
N SER A 67 -0.81 -14.41 -2.99
CA SER A 67 -0.46 -13.32 -3.91
C SER A 67 0.43 -12.27 -3.26
N GLU A 68 1.31 -11.68 -4.05
CA GLU A 68 1.96 -10.39 -3.77
C GLU A 68 1.12 -9.29 -4.39
N ASN A 69 1.00 -8.16 -3.70
CA ASN A 69 0.15 -7.06 -4.13
C ASN A 69 0.84 -5.73 -3.83
N GLY A 70 0.77 -4.80 -4.78
CA GLY A 70 1.23 -3.42 -4.63
C GLY A 70 0.07 -2.47 -4.83
N ALA A 71 -0.08 -1.47 -3.97
CA ALA A 71 -1.05 -0.39 -4.15
C ALA A 71 -0.38 0.96 -3.94
N HIS A 72 -0.32 1.75 -5.02
CA HIS A 72 0.14 3.13 -4.93
C HIS A 72 -0.94 3.94 -4.24
N ARG A 73 -0.54 4.83 -3.33
CA ARG A 73 -1.46 5.62 -2.54
C ARG A 73 -0.95 7.04 -2.37
N ILE A 74 -1.87 7.99 -2.34
CA ILE A 74 -1.63 9.40 -1.98
C ILE A 74 -2.59 9.74 -0.85
N ALA A 75 -2.10 10.33 0.24
CA ALA A 75 -2.96 10.82 1.31
C ALA A 75 -3.79 12.00 0.80
N VAL A 76 -5.10 11.95 1.04
CA VAL A 76 -6.05 12.95 0.55
C VAL A 76 -7.04 13.37 1.62
N GLU A 77 -7.65 14.52 1.41
CA GLU A 77 -8.77 15.05 2.18
C GLU A 77 -9.87 15.53 1.24
N TRP A 78 -11.11 15.61 1.73
CA TRP A 78 -12.24 16.19 1.01
C TRP A 78 -13.27 16.75 1.99
N GLN A 79 -14.18 17.60 1.50
CA GLN A 79 -15.31 18.09 2.28
C GLN A 79 -16.54 17.20 2.07
N GLU A 80 -17.17 16.78 3.15
CA GLU A 80 -18.42 16.01 3.15
C GLU A 80 -19.26 16.47 4.35
N ASP A 81 -20.50 16.89 4.09
CA ASP A 81 -21.43 17.41 5.11
C ASP A 81 -20.83 18.50 6.03
N GLY A 82 -20.00 19.39 5.45
CA GLY A 82 -19.32 20.46 6.19
C GLY A 82 -18.17 19.99 7.08
N GLN A 83 -17.74 18.73 6.97
CA GLN A 83 -16.61 18.16 7.69
C GLN A 83 -15.49 17.77 6.73
N THR A 84 -14.25 18.07 7.12
CA THR A 84 -13.07 17.52 6.45
C THR A 84 -12.97 16.03 6.75
N LYS A 85 -13.01 15.22 5.70
CA LYS A 85 -12.74 13.78 5.74
C LYS A 85 -11.34 13.52 5.17
N GLU A 86 -10.75 12.40 5.57
CA GLU A 86 -9.40 12.03 5.20
C GLU A 86 -9.37 10.58 4.69
N GLY A 87 -8.44 10.30 3.80
CA GLY A 87 -8.33 8.98 3.20
C GLY A 87 -7.11 8.82 2.31
N VAL A 88 -7.17 7.80 1.45
CA VAL A 88 -6.11 7.54 0.47
C VAL A 88 -6.70 7.37 -0.92
N TYR A 89 -6.16 8.14 -1.87
CA TYR A 89 -6.42 7.94 -3.28
C TYR A 89 -5.47 6.85 -3.81
N ILE A 90 -6.03 5.81 -4.44
CA ILE A 90 -5.27 4.66 -4.96
C ILE A 90 -5.35 4.68 -6.50
N PRO A 91 -4.41 5.35 -7.19
CA PRO A 91 -4.43 5.42 -8.65
C PRO A 91 -4.17 4.07 -9.32
N ARG A 92 -3.54 3.14 -8.59
CA ARG A 92 -3.05 1.89 -9.16
C ARG A 92 -2.94 0.77 -8.14
N ARG A 93 -3.26 -0.44 -8.61
CA ARG A 93 -3.01 -1.71 -7.94
C ARG A 93 -2.34 -2.70 -8.89
N ASP A 94 -1.38 -3.46 -8.37
CA ASP A 94 -0.61 -4.48 -9.05
C ASP A 94 -0.68 -5.78 -8.24
N THR A 95 -0.70 -6.94 -8.90
CA THR A 95 -0.82 -8.24 -8.23
C THR A 95 -0.09 -9.35 -8.96
N SER A 96 0.48 -10.29 -8.19
CA SER A 96 1.11 -11.50 -8.73
C SER A 96 0.12 -12.62 -9.07
N SER A 97 -1.17 -12.44 -8.78
CA SER A 97 -2.18 -13.47 -9.01
C SER A 97 -2.89 -13.30 -10.36
N LEU A 98 -2.77 -14.31 -11.22
CA LEU A 98 -3.54 -14.43 -12.46
C LEU A 98 -5.06 -14.46 -12.19
N PHE A 99 -5.47 -15.08 -11.07
CA PHE A 99 -6.87 -15.18 -10.67
C PHE A 99 -7.45 -13.81 -10.30
N ASN A 100 -6.69 -12.97 -9.61
CA ASN A 100 -7.10 -11.60 -9.26
C ASN A 100 -7.18 -10.69 -10.50
N THR A 101 -6.39 -10.96 -11.53
CA THR A 101 -6.43 -10.21 -12.80
C THR A 101 -7.58 -10.64 -13.72
N LEU A 102 -7.93 -11.94 -13.73
CA LEU A 102 -9.05 -12.46 -14.54
C LEU A 102 -10.42 -12.21 -13.90
N ALA A 103 -10.51 -12.22 -12.57
CA ALA A 103 -11.77 -12.00 -11.84
C ALA A 103 -12.24 -10.52 -11.84
N GLY A 104 -11.53 -9.62 -12.52
CA GLY A 104 -12.05 -8.38 -13.11
C GLY A 104 -12.98 -7.54 -12.21
N GLY A 105 -12.64 -7.34 -10.94
CA GLY A 105 -13.45 -6.52 -10.04
C GLY A 105 -14.65 -7.22 -9.37
N ARG A 106 -14.90 -8.51 -9.64
CA ARG A 106 -16.03 -9.27 -9.03
C ARG A 106 -15.72 -9.81 -7.63
N MET A 107 -14.44 -10.06 -7.33
CA MET A 107 -13.97 -10.57 -6.03
C MET A 107 -13.24 -9.51 -5.20
N PHE A 108 -12.50 -8.60 -5.84
CA PHE A 108 -11.77 -7.51 -5.19
C PHE A 108 -12.13 -6.17 -5.87
N PRO A 109 -12.48 -5.11 -5.13
CA PRO A 109 -12.83 -3.84 -5.73
C PRO A 109 -11.60 -3.18 -6.39
N GLY A 110 -11.77 -2.79 -7.67
CA GLY A 110 -10.78 -2.05 -8.45
C GLY A 110 -10.14 -2.85 -9.60
N LYS A 111 -9.46 -2.14 -10.51
CA LYS A 111 -8.67 -2.76 -11.58
C LYS A 111 -7.28 -3.10 -11.05
N HIS A 112 -6.91 -4.38 -11.10
CA HIS A 112 -5.58 -4.84 -10.76
C HIS A 112 -4.81 -5.15 -12.05
N ARG A 113 -3.56 -4.70 -12.12
CA ARG A 113 -2.63 -5.06 -13.19
C ARG A 113 -1.84 -6.30 -12.79
N ARG A 114 -1.54 -7.15 -13.77
CA ARG A 114 -0.66 -8.29 -13.56
C ARG A 114 0.76 -7.77 -13.38
N ALA A 115 1.45 -8.20 -12.34
CA ALA A 115 2.86 -7.88 -12.15
C ALA A 115 3.65 -9.14 -11.77
N ARG A 116 4.90 -9.21 -12.22
CA ARG A 116 5.88 -10.22 -11.80
C ARG A 116 6.64 -9.64 -10.61
N PHE A 117 6.53 -10.27 -9.46
CA PHE A 117 7.21 -9.86 -8.24
C PHE A 117 8.51 -10.64 -8.08
N ASP A 118 9.53 -9.96 -7.59
CA ASP A 118 10.78 -10.51 -7.08
C ASP A 118 10.91 -10.08 -5.61
N VAL A 119 10.99 -11.06 -4.71
CA VAL A 119 10.94 -10.81 -3.27
C VAL A 119 11.97 -11.69 -2.58
N ASP A 120 12.89 -11.04 -1.89
CA ASP A 120 13.84 -11.68 -0.98
C ASP A 120 13.76 -11.00 0.39
N GLU A 121 13.57 -11.78 1.44
CA GLU A 121 13.44 -11.26 2.80
C GLU A 121 14.15 -12.20 3.78
N HIS A 122 15.16 -11.68 4.47
CA HIS A 122 15.92 -12.45 5.44
C HIS A 122 16.62 -11.53 6.43
N ASN A 123 16.67 -11.97 7.70
CA ASN A 123 17.42 -11.29 8.76
C ASN A 123 17.12 -9.78 8.88
N GLY A 124 15.86 -9.39 8.73
CA GLY A 124 15.43 -7.98 8.80
C GLY A 124 15.77 -7.13 7.56
N ASN A 125 16.27 -7.74 6.49
CA ASN A 125 16.41 -7.12 5.17
C ASN A 125 15.23 -7.51 4.28
N TYR A 126 14.80 -6.58 3.46
CA TYR A 126 13.67 -6.72 2.56
C TYR A 126 14.06 -6.16 1.19
N HIS A 127 14.12 -7.04 0.20
CA HIS A 127 14.12 -6.71 -1.21
C HIS A 127 12.74 -7.01 -1.78
N ILE A 128 12.07 -6.00 -2.33
CA ILE A 128 10.78 -6.16 -3.00
C ILE A 128 10.80 -5.36 -4.29
N ALA A 129 10.80 -6.07 -5.41
CA ALA A 129 10.67 -5.50 -6.72
C ALA A 129 9.46 -6.08 -7.46
N PHE A 130 8.93 -5.32 -8.42
CA PHE A 130 8.03 -5.89 -9.41
C PHE A 130 8.07 -5.14 -10.74
N GLU A 131 7.75 -5.89 -11.79
CA GLU A 131 7.46 -5.38 -13.13
C GLU A 131 5.99 -5.61 -13.45
N SER A 132 5.24 -4.52 -13.67
CA SER A 132 3.84 -4.56 -14.09
C SER A 132 3.73 -4.79 -15.59
N SER A 133 2.59 -5.34 -16.02
CA SER A 133 2.30 -5.66 -17.42
C SER A 133 2.33 -4.46 -18.38
N ASP A 134 2.31 -3.23 -17.86
CA ASP A 134 2.46 -1.99 -18.65
C ASP A 134 3.87 -1.38 -18.55
N GLY A 135 4.86 -2.15 -18.09
CA GLY A 135 6.27 -1.75 -17.98
C GLY A 135 6.61 -0.94 -16.74
N THR A 136 5.67 -0.75 -15.81
CA THR A 136 5.99 -0.07 -14.53
C THR A 136 6.88 -0.92 -13.66
N LEU A 137 8.00 -0.35 -13.24
CA LEU A 137 8.99 -1.00 -12.38
C LEU A 137 9.02 -0.36 -11.00
N ILE A 138 9.07 -1.20 -9.96
CA ILE A 138 9.36 -0.81 -8.58
C ILE A 138 10.48 -1.69 -8.07
N SER A 139 11.41 -1.12 -7.32
CA SER A 139 12.41 -1.85 -6.53
C SER A 139 12.60 -1.14 -5.21
N ILE A 140 12.51 -1.91 -4.12
CA ILE A 140 12.62 -1.42 -2.76
C ILE A 140 13.60 -2.31 -2.02
N ASP A 141 14.65 -1.68 -1.49
CA ASP A 141 15.60 -2.29 -0.58
C ASP A 141 15.49 -1.58 0.77
N ALA A 142 15.14 -2.34 1.80
CA ALA A 142 14.92 -1.84 3.14
C ALA A 142 15.58 -2.73 4.18
N THR A 143 16.00 -2.11 5.28
CA THR A 143 16.46 -2.81 6.48
C THR A 143 15.62 -2.33 7.66
N LEU A 144 15.27 -3.25 8.55
CA LEU A 144 14.61 -2.92 9.81
C LEU A 144 15.54 -2.02 10.65
N SER A 145 14.98 -0.97 11.22
CA SER A 145 15.71 0.00 12.04
C SER A 145 14.90 0.39 13.27
N ASP A 146 15.56 0.50 14.41
CA ASP A 146 14.99 1.07 15.63
C ASP A 146 15.18 2.60 15.70
N THR A 147 15.93 3.17 14.75
CA THR A 147 16.16 4.61 14.63
C THR A 147 15.21 5.21 13.60
N PHE A 148 14.48 6.25 14.00
CA PHE A 148 13.62 7.02 13.09
C PHE A 148 14.43 8.01 12.27
N ASN A 149 14.06 8.18 10.99
CA ASN A 149 14.77 9.10 10.10
C ASN A 149 14.55 10.56 10.52
N SER A 150 15.62 11.26 10.90
CA SER A 150 15.59 12.69 11.28
C SER A 150 15.18 13.61 10.13
N ASP A 151 15.39 13.18 8.88
CA ASP A 151 15.02 13.95 7.68
C ASP A 151 13.55 13.76 7.29
N SER A 152 12.80 12.98 8.08
CA SER A 152 11.37 12.80 7.88
C SER A 152 10.60 14.10 8.03
N VAL A 153 9.55 14.26 7.23
CA VAL A 153 8.56 15.34 7.41
C VAL A 153 7.80 15.19 8.74
N PHE A 154 7.72 13.97 9.28
CA PHE A 154 7.18 13.70 10.61
C PHE A 154 8.27 13.84 11.68
N GLY A 155 7.89 14.27 12.89
CA GLY A 155 8.86 14.41 13.99
C GLY A 155 9.30 13.08 14.58
N ASP A 156 8.43 12.07 14.56
CA ASP A 156 8.67 10.76 15.14
C ASP A 156 7.81 9.68 14.47
N LEU A 157 8.08 8.42 14.86
CA LEU A 157 7.36 7.25 14.36
C LEU A 157 5.88 7.24 14.80
N ALA A 158 5.56 7.77 15.98
CA ALA A 158 4.18 7.77 16.49
C ALA A 158 3.29 8.67 15.62
N THR A 159 3.76 9.87 15.32
CA THR A 159 3.11 10.86 14.44
C THR A 159 2.98 10.32 13.02
N ALA A 160 4.05 9.73 12.47
CA ALA A 160 4.00 9.10 11.15
C ALA A 160 2.97 7.96 11.13
N SER A 161 2.96 7.11 12.16
CA SER A 161 2.03 5.98 12.25
C SER A 161 0.59 6.45 12.33
N GLU A 162 0.30 7.47 13.15
CA GLU A 162 -1.05 8.01 13.28
C GLU A 162 -1.58 8.59 11.97
N PHE A 163 -0.75 9.37 11.26
CA PHE A 163 -1.09 9.86 9.92
C PHE A 163 -1.41 8.71 8.95
N LEU A 164 -0.63 7.63 8.98
CA LEU A 164 -0.75 6.53 8.03
C LEU A 164 -1.91 5.57 8.33
N LYS A 165 -2.38 5.52 9.60
CA LYS A 165 -3.55 4.73 10.01
C LYS A 165 -4.84 5.21 9.36
N GLN A 166 -4.96 6.49 9.06
CA GLN A 166 -6.20 7.04 8.50
C GLN A 166 -6.55 6.45 7.11
N GLY A 167 -5.57 5.89 6.40
CA GLY A 167 -5.79 5.12 5.16
C GLY A 167 -6.16 3.64 5.33
N LEU A 168 -6.44 3.16 6.55
CA LEU A 168 -6.81 1.77 6.85
C LEU A 168 -8.32 1.48 6.79
N GLN A 169 -9.17 2.48 6.54
CA GLN A 169 -10.63 2.29 6.51
C GLN A 169 -11.11 1.59 5.22
N VAL A 170 -10.65 0.37 4.98
CA VAL A 170 -11.32 -0.61 4.13
C VAL A 170 -11.44 -1.91 4.93
N THR A 171 -12.59 -2.08 5.58
CA THR A 171 -13.14 -3.29 6.23
C THR A 171 -12.21 -4.11 7.14
N HIS A 172 -12.45 -4.00 8.46
CA HIS A 172 -12.03 -4.91 9.55
C HIS A 172 -10.71 -5.68 9.32
N LEU A 173 -9.59 -5.05 9.67
CA LEU A 173 -8.31 -5.73 9.87
C LEU A 173 -7.91 -5.55 11.34
N THR A 174 -7.94 -6.64 12.10
CA THR A 174 -7.40 -6.71 13.46
C THR A 174 -5.89 -6.50 13.42
N GLU A 175 -5.43 -5.57 14.27
CA GLU A 175 -4.05 -5.23 14.67
C GLU A 175 -2.90 -5.84 13.86
N THR A 176 -2.12 -4.96 13.22
CA THR A 176 -0.77 -5.30 12.72
C THR A 176 0.26 -4.46 13.47
N ASN A 177 1.22 -5.14 14.10
CA ASN A 177 2.39 -4.51 14.73
C ASN A 177 3.13 -3.66 13.69
N THR A 178 3.10 -2.33 13.88
CA THR A 178 3.76 -1.39 12.98
C THR A 178 5.23 -1.28 13.36
N LYS A 179 6.14 -1.73 12.48
CA LYS A 179 7.58 -1.50 12.58
C LYS A 179 8.02 -0.54 11.48
N ALA A 180 8.91 0.41 11.79
CA ALA A 180 9.47 1.32 10.82
C ALA A 180 10.52 0.60 9.97
N CYS A 181 10.44 0.70 8.65
CA CYS A 181 11.51 0.28 7.74
C CYS A 181 12.12 1.54 7.13
N CYS A 182 13.45 1.66 7.23
CA CYS A 182 14.18 2.72 6.55
C CYS A 182 14.61 2.21 5.17
N LEU A 183 14.33 3.00 4.14
CA LEU A 183 14.87 2.77 2.79
C LEU A 183 16.34 3.20 2.81
N LYS A 184 17.24 2.36 2.28
CA LYS A 184 18.58 2.83 1.95
C LYS A 184 18.52 3.62 0.64
N PRO A 185 19.18 4.78 0.52
CA PRO A 185 19.33 5.42 -0.78
C PRO A 185 20.06 4.46 -1.72
N ILE A 186 19.46 4.20 -2.88
CA ILE A 186 20.13 3.48 -3.96
C ILE A 186 21.17 4.46 -4.52
N ASN A 187 22.43 4.30 -4.12
CA ASN A 187 23.54 4.97 -4.79
C ASN A 187 23.66 4.36 -6.20
N GLY A 188 23.03 5.02 -7.18
CA GLY A 188 23.15 4.64 -8.58
C GLY A 188 24.60 4.70 -9.05
N ARG A 189 25.01 3.69 -9.81
CA ARG A 189 26.04 3.84 -10.85
C ARG A 189 25.34 4.15 -12.16
#